data_AF-A0A4V3KYU1-F1
#
_entry.id   AF-A0A4V3KYU1-F1
#
_cell.length_a   1.000
_cell.length_b   1.000
_cell.length_c   1.000
_cell.angle_alpha   90.00
_cell.angle_beta   90.00
_cell.angle_gamma   90.00
#
_symmetry.space_group_name_H-M   'P 1'
#
loop_
_entity.id
_entity.type
_entity.pdbx_description
1 polymer ?
#
loop_
_entity_poly.entity_id
_entity_poly.type
_entity_poly.pdbx_seq_one_letter_code
_entity_poly.pdbx_strand_id
1 'polypeptide(L)'
;MPKVSELFFKTATVFLMLGIAAGLQMAITGDHGAFPAHAHINLVGWVTSAIFGGYYALNPEKAGRRIAMIHYGVYTLGLVVMTPALYLMLHGNPTLEPIVAGGSLIVAAGVLIFAFVVFSPETVRSVSGMPSATR
;
A
#
# COMPACT_ATOMS: atom_id res chain seq x y z
N MET A 1 -3.27 17.43 -3.70
CA MET A 1 -3.19 16.17 -2.95
C MET A 1 -1.86 16.09 -2.22
N PRO A 2 -1.81 15.54 -0.99
CA PRO A 2 -0.55 15.27 -0.31
C PRO A 2 0.33 14.30 -1.11
N LYS A 3 1.65 14.48 -1.08
CA LYS A 3 2.61 13.67 -1.86
C LYS A 3 2.46 12.16 -1.63
N VAL A 4 2.28 11.75 -0.36
CA VAL A 4 2.10 10.32 -0.01
C VAL A 4 0.84 9.72 -0.64
N SER A 5 -0.24 10.50 -0.76
CA SER A 5 -1.48 10.07 -1.40
C SER A 5 -1.26 9.82 -2.89
N GLU A 6 -0.61 10.76 -3.58
CA GLU A 6 -0.28 10.63 -5.01
C GLU A 6 0.60 9.40 -5.27
N LEU A 7 1.60 9.14 -4.41
CA LEU A 7 2.45 7.98 -4.51
C LEU A 7 1.67 6.67 -4.36
N PHE A 8 0.77 6.57 -3.37
CA PHE A 8 -0.09 5.41 -3.20
C PHE A 8 -1.02 5.18 -4.41
N PHE A 9 -1.60 6.23 -4.98
CA PHE A 9 -2.41 6.10 -6.19
C PHE A 9 -1.60 5.66 -7.41
N LYS A 10 -0.39 6.21 -7.61
CA LYS A 10 0.51 5.77 -8.69
C LYS A 10 0.87 4.30 -8.53
N THR A 11 1.26 3.87 -7.33
CA THR A 11 1.56 2.46 -7.04
C THR A 11 0.33 1.59 -7.25
N ALA A 12 -0.85 1.98 -6.74
CA ALA A 12 -2.08 1.25 -6.95
C ALA A 12 -2.30 0.98 -8.44
N THR A 13 -2.27 2.03 -9.28
CA THR A 13 -2.46 1.92 -10.73
C THR A 13 -1.49 0.96 -11.39
N VAL A 14 -0.23 0.97 -10.99
CA VAL A 14 0.76 -0.02 -11.47
C VAL A 14 0.32 -1.44 -11.10
N PHE A 15 -0.09 -1.67 -9.85
CA PHE A 15 -0.55 -2.98 -9.40
C PHE A 15 -1.84 -3.44 -10.10
N LEU A 16 -2.77 -2.56 -10.47
CA LEU A 16 -3.91 -2.97 -11.30
C LEU A 16 -3.48 -3.39 -12.69
N MET A 17 -2.59 -2.65 -13.34
CA MET A 17 -2.10 -3.05 -14.65
C MET A 17 -1.47 -4.45 -14.59
N LEU A 18 -0.67 -4.73 -13.55
CA LEU A 18 -0.12 -6.06 -13.30
C LEU A 18 -1.20 -7.10 -12.99
N GLY A 19 -2.22 -6.74 -12.21
CA GLY A 19 -3.34 -7.61 -11.86
C GLY A 19 -4.18 -8.00 -13.07
N ILE A 20 -4.48 -7.05 -13.95
CA ILE A 20 -5.13 -7.28 -15.25
C ILE A 20 -4.27 -8.19 -16.11
N ALA A 21 -2.96 -7.92 -16.22
CA ALA A 21 -2.05 -8.76 -16.99
C ALA A 21 -2.02 -10.21 -16.50
N ALA A 22 -1.91 -10.43 -15.18
CA ALA A 22 -1.96 -11.77 -14.59
C ALA A 22 -3.32 -12.45 -14.82
N GLY A 23 -4.43 -11.70 -14.68
CA GLY A 23 -5.78 -12.21 -14.93
C GLY A 23 -5.99 -12.64 -16.38
N LEU A 24 -5.54 -11.82 -17.33
CA LEU A 24 -5.59 -12.14 -18.75
C LEU A 24 -4.70 -13.35 -19.08
N GLN A 25 -3.51 -13.44 -18.51
CA GLN A 25 -2.63 -14.58 -18.71
C GLN A 25 -3.32 -15.89 -18.25
N MET A 26 -3.91 -15.93 -17.06
CA MET A 26 -4.66 -17.11 -16.59
C MET A 26 -5.85 -17.45 -17.48
N ALA A 27 -6.59 -16.43 -17.94
CA ALA A 27 -7.75 -16.63 -18.82
C ALA A 27 -7.36 -17.18 -20.20
N ILE A 28 -6.24 -16.70 -20.77
CA ILE A 28 -5.75 -17.11 -22.09
C ILE A 28 -5.15 -18.52 -22.05
N THR A 29 -4.39 -18.86 -21.01
CA THR A 29 -3.75 -20.19 -20.90
C THR A 29 -4.69 -21.26 -20.34
N GLY A 30 -5.75 -20.86 -19.64
CA GLY A 30 -6.60 -21.76 -18.85
C GLY A 30 -5.96 -22.23 -17.54
N ASP A 31 -4.71 -21.83 -17.26
CA ASP A 31 -3.99 -22.18 -16.03
C ASP A 31 -4.28 -21.16 -14.94
N HIS A 32 -4.97 -21.61 -13.88
CA HIS A 32 -5.37 -20.78 -12.75
C HIS A 32 -4.45 -20.98 -11.53
N GLY A 33 -3.29 -21.63 -11.68
CA GLY A 33 -2.34 -21.88 -10.58
C GLY A 33 -1.87 -20.60 -9.88
N ALA A 34 -1.81 -19.48 -10.60
CA ALA A 34 -1.42 -18.17 -10.06
C ALA A 34 -2.59 -17.35 -9.49
N PHE A 35 -3.79 -17.93 -9.34
CA PHE A 35 -4.96 -17.24 -8.80
C PHE A 35 -4.69 -16.54 -7.45
N PRO A 36 -4.00 -17.16 -6.47
CA PRO A 36 -3.66 -16.47 -5.23
C PRO A 36 -2.79 -15.24 -5.45
N ALA A 37 -1.79 -15.29 -6.34
CA ALA A 37 -0.94 -14.13 -6.65
C ALA A 37 -1.76 -13.01 -7.29
N HIS A 38 -2.62 -13.33 -8.27
CA HIS A 38 -3.53 -12.37 -8.89
C HIS A 38 -4.44 -11.66 -7.86
N ALA A 39 -5.01 -12.43 -6.93
CA ALA A 39 -5.85 -11.88 -5.86
C ALA A 39 -5.06 -10.90 -4.96
N HIS A 40 -3.84 -11.25 -4.57
CA HIS A 40 -3.00 -10.36 -3.75
C HIS A 40 -2.57 -9.10 -4.51
N ILE A 41 -2.22 -9.22 -5.79
CA ILE A 41 -1.87 -8.07 -6.64
C ILE A 41 -3.03 -7.07 -6.71
N ASN A 42 -4.26 -7.55 -6.95
CA ASN A 42 -5.41 -6.65 -7.04
C ASN A 42 -5.90 -6.14 -5.69
N LEU A 43 -6.04 -7.00 -4.69
CA LEU A 43 -6.57 -6.60 -3.38
C LEU A 43 -5.53 -5.79 -2.58
N VAL A 44 -4.38 -6.39 -2.30
CA VAL A 44 -3.34 -5.81 -1.44
C VAL A 44 -2.54 -4.75 -2.19
N GLY A 45 -2.26 -4.98 -3.48
CA GLY A 45 -1.53 -4.07 -4.35
C GLY A 45 -2.34 -2.87 -4.83
N TRP A 46 -3.50 -3.09 -5.46
CA TRP A 46 -4.35 -2.01 -6.01
C TRP A 46 -5.36 -1.47 -4.97
N VAL A 47 -6.30 -2.28 -4.49
CA VAL A 47 -7.45 -1.78 -3.69
C VAL A 47 -6.96 -1.15 -2.40
N THR A 48 -6.16 -1.86 -1.62
CA THR A 48 -5.67 -1.37 -0.32
C THR A 48 -4.77 -0.14 -0.49
N SER A 49 -3.89 -0.11 -1.49
CA SER A 49 -3.07 1.08 -1.78
C SER A 49 -3.92 2.29 -2.16
N ALA A 50 -4.97 2.10 -2.98
CA ALA A 50 -5.90 3.18 -3.33
C ALA A 50 -6.66 3.68 -2.10
N ILE A 51 -7.06 2.80 -1.18
CA ILE A 51 -7.68 3.17 0.09
C ILE A 51 -6.71 3.99 0.95
N PHE A 52 -5.44 3.60 1.05
CA PHE A 52 -4.42 4.38 1.77
C PHE A 52 -4.22 5.75 1.13
N GLY A 53 -4.13 5.80 -0.20
CA GLY A 53 -4.06 7.03 -0.97
C GLY A 53 -5.24 7.95 -0.69
N GLY A 54 -6.47 7.41 -0.71
CA GLY A 54 -7.69 8.12 -0.38
C GLY A 54 -7.73 8.62 1.06
N TYR A 55 -7.35 7.78 2.03
CA TYR A 55 -7.27 8.17 3.43
C TYR A 55 -6.34 9.37 3.63
N TYR A 56 -5.13 9.32 3.04
CA TYR A 56 -4.18 10.43 3.14
C TYR A 56 -4.63 11.67 2.36
N ALA A 57 -5.41 11.53 1.28
CA ALA A 57 -6.00 12.68 0.60
C ALA A 57 -7.02 13.41 1.48
N LEU A 58 -7.83 12.64 2.23
CA LEU A 58 -8.87 13.16 3.11
C LEU A 58 -8.34 13.64 4.47
N ASN A 59 -7.15 13.19 4.88
CA ASN A 59 -6.53 13.53 6.17
C ASN A 59 -5.16 14.20 5.96
N PRO A 60 -5.12 15.44 5.42
CA PRO A 60 -3.87 16.09 5.02
C PRO A 60 -2.90 16.35 6.18
N GLU A 61 -3.40 16.59 7.40
CA GLU A 61 -2.55 16.75 8.59
C GLU A 61 -1.77 15.47 8.90
N LYS A 62 -2.44 14.32 8.86
CA LYS A 62 -1.80 13.02 9.05
C LYS A 62 -0.85 12.69 7.90
N ALA A 63 -1.21 13.05 6.67
CA ALA A 63 -0.37 12.86 5.49
C ALA A 63 0.92 13.70 5.52
N GLY A 64 0.93 14.83 6.23
CA GLY A 64 2.11 15.67 6.42
C GLY A 64 3.15 15.09 7.39
N ARG A 65 2.80 14.06 8.17
CA ARG A 65 3.70 13.46 9.15
C ARG A 65 4.72 12.55 8.47
N ARG A 66 5.96 12.54 8.97
CA ARG A 66 7.05 11.67 8.45
C ARG A 66 6.67 10.18 8.44
N ILE A 67 5.88 9.74 9.42
CA ILE A 67 5.40 8.36 9.51
C ILE A 67 4.53 7.95 8.32
N ALA A 68 3.84 8.88 7.65
CA ALA A 68 3.05 8.57 6.46
C ALA A 68 3.95 8.13 5.29
N MET A 69 5.10 8.79 5.13
CA MET A 69 6.10 8.40 4.13
C MET A 69 6.80 7.08 4.49
N ILE A 70 7.03 6.83 5.79
CA ILE A 70 7.55 5.54 6.26
C ILE A 70 6.54 4.43 5.95
N HIS A 71 5.25 4.64 6.23
CA HIS A 71 4.19 3.71 5.87
C HIS A 71 4.24 3.37 4.38
N TYR A 72 4.26 4.38 3.50
CA TYR A 72 4.37 4.18 2.06
C TYR A 72 5.59 3.34 1.66
N GLY A 73 6.78 3.68 2.18
CA GLY A 73 8.00 2.96 1.88
C GLY A 73 7.96 1.50 2.32
N VAL A 74 7.56 1.23 3.57
CA VAL A 74 7.48 -0.13 4.13
C VAL A 74 6.45 -0.96 3.37
N TYR A 75 5.24 -0.43 3.17
CA TYR A 75 4.17 -1.18 2.51
C TYR A 75 4.52 -1.49 1.04
N THR A 76 5.06 -0.50 0.31
CA THR A 76 5.46 -0.68 -1.09
C THR A 76 6.61 -1.68 -1.23
N LEU A 77 7.59 -1.66 -0.31
CA LEU A 77 8.66 -2.65 -0.28
C LEU A 77 8.10 -4.07 -0.07
N GLY A 78 7.18 -4.23 0.88
CA GLY A 78 6.52 -5.51 1.13
C GLY A 78 5.79 -6.02 -0.12
N LEU A 79 5.06 -5.16 -0.83
CA LEU A 79 4.38 -5.51 -2.07
C LEU A 79 5.37 -5.97 -3.16
N VAL A 80 6.42 -5.17 -3.41
CA VAL A 80 7.41 -5.45 -4.46
C VAL A 80 8.20 -6.73 -4.18
N VAL A 81 8.39 -7.11 -2.91
CA VAL A 81 9.02 -8.37 -2.54
C VAL A 81 8.04 -9.54 -2.63
N MET A 82 6.86 -9.40 -2.02
CA MET A 82 5.92 -10.51 -1.86
C MET A 82 5.27 -10.91 -3.19
N THR A 83 4.78 -9.96 -4.00
CA THR A 83 3.94 -10.31 -5.16
C THR A 83 4.69 -11.03 -6.27
N PRO A 84 5.91 -10.64 -6.68
CA PRO A 84 6.64 -11.37 -7.71
C PRO A 84 7.12 -12.73 -7.18
N ALA A 85 7.57 -12.78 -5.93
CA ALA A 85 8.00 -14.04 -5.30
C ALA A 85 6.85 -15.05 -5.24
N LEU A 86 5.65 -14.60 -4.83
CA LEU A 86 4.46 -15.46 -4.76
C LEU A 86 4.05 -15.95 -6.14
N TYR A 87 4.07 -15.08 -7.15
CA TYR A 87 3.74 -15.45 -8.53
C TYR A 87 4.68 -16.53 -9.06
N LEU A 88 6.00 -16.37 -8.86
CA LEU A 88 7.01 -17.34 -9.29
C LEU A 88 6.95 -18.64 -8.48
N MET A 89 6.65 -18.56 -7.19
CA MET A 89 6.49 -19.73 -6.33
C MET A 89 5.37 -20.63 -6.84
N LEU A 90 4.23 -20.03 -7.19
CA LEU A 90 3.07 -20.73 -7.74
C LEU A 90 3.30 -21.27 -9.17
N HIS A 91 4.29 -20.75 -9.89
CA HIS A 91 4.75 -21.27 -11.19
C HIS A 91 5.84 -22.36 -11.07
N GLY A 92 5.95 -23.01 -9.90
CA GLY A 92 6.83 -24.18 -9.72
C GLY A 92 8.18 -23.88 -9.07
N ASN A 93 8.33 -22.74 -8.40
CA ASN A 93 9.55 -22.42 -7.63
C ASN A 93 9.30 -22.38 -6.10
N PRO A 94 9.10 -23.52 -5.44
CA PRO A 94 8.77 -23.57 -4.02
C PRO A 94 9.86 -22.99 -3.10
N THR A 95 11.11 -22.89 -3.57
CA THR A 95 12.23 -22.32 -2.79
C THR A 95 12.06 -20.84 -2.45
N LEU A 96 11.11 -20.15 -3.10
CA LEU A 96 10.79 -18.75 -2.83
C LEU A 96 9.87 -18.56 -1.60
N GLU A 97 9.37 -19.63 -0.98
CA GLU A 97 8.50 -19.55 0.20
C GLU A 97 9.06 -18.62 1.31
N PRO A 98 10.35 -18.66 1.70
CA PRO A 98 10.88 -17.75 2.71
C PRO A 98 10.84 -16.27 2.28
N ILE A 99 10.98 -15.99 0.98
CA ILE A 99 10.90 -14.63 0.43
C ILE A 99 9.46 -14.14 0.45
N VAL A 100 8.51 -15.00 0.10
CA VAL A 100 7.08 -14.69 0.24
C VAL A 100 6.74 -14.37 1.68
N ALA A 101 7.13 -15.24 2.62
CA ALA A 101 6.89 -15.01 4.04
C ALA A 101 7.52 -13.70 4.55
N GLY A 102 8.78 -13.43 4.19
CA GLY A 102 9.46 -12.18 4.52
C GLY A 102 8.73 -10.95 3.95
N GLY A 103 8.33 -11.00 2.68
CA GLY A 103 7.54 -9.94 2.06
C GLY A 103 6.19 -9.73 2.74
N SER A 104 5.47 -10.80 3.09
CA SER A 104 4.20 -10.74 3.82
C SER A 104 4.34 -10.10 5.19
N LEU A 105 5.43 -10.38 5.93
CA LEU A 105 5.69 -9.72 7.21
C LEU A 105 5.96 -8.22 7.06
N ILE A 106 6.64 -7.81 5.98
CA ILE A 106 6.85 -6.39 5.68
C ILE A 106 5.52 -5.71 5.32
N VAL A 107 4.65 -6.35 4.53
CA VAL A 107 3.29 -5.87 4.24
C VAL A 107 2.51 -5.70 5.55
N ALA A 108 2.52 -6.71 6.43
CA ALA A 108 1.85 -6.66 7.72
C ALA A 108 2.36 -5.50 8.59
N ALA A 109 3.68 -5.29 8.63
CA ALA A 109 4.28 -4.13 9.31
C ALA A 109 3.78 -2.81 8.72
N GLY A 110 3.66 -2.70 7.38
CA GLY A 110 3.07 -1.55 6.71
C GLY A 110 1.63 -1.28 7.18
N VAL A 111 0.80 -2.32 7.25
CA VAL A 111 -0.59 -2.21 7.75
C VAL A 111 -0.63 -1.77 9.21
N LEU A 112 0.27 -2.28 10.07
CA LEU A 112 0.35 -1.85 11.47
C LEU A 112 0.76 -0.38 11.61
N ILE A 113 1.69 0.10 10.77
CA ILE A 113 2.04 1.52 10.73
C ILE A 113 0.81 2.35 10.29
N PHE A 114 0.08 1.89 9.28
CA PHE A 114 -1.16 2.57 8.87
C PHE A 114 -2.18 2.62 10.00
N ALA A 115 -2.43 1.50 10.68
CA ALA A 115 -3.32 1.44 11.83
C ALA A 115 -2.89 2.45 12.90
N PHE A 116 -1.60 2.51 13.23
CA PHE A 116 -1.08 3.51 14.16
C PHE A 116 -1.37 4.95 13.70
N VAL A 117 -1.21 5.26 12.41
CA VAL A 117 -1.54 6.59 11.86
C VAL A 117 -3.04 6.90 11.98
N VAL A 118 -3.90 5.93 11.69
CA VAL A 118 -5.35 6.07 11.77
C VAL A 118 -5.79 6.32 13.22
N PHE A 119 -5.27 5.55 14.17
CA PHE A 119 -5.61 5.69 15.59
C PHE A 119 -4.87 6.81 16.32
N SER A 120 -3.83 7.39 15.71
CA SER A 120 -3.14 8.55 16.29
C SER A 120 -4.02 9.81 16.25
N PRO A 121 -4.00 10.64 17.30
CA PRO A 121 -4.69 11.91 17.30
C PRO A 121 -4.10 12.86 16.25
N GLU A 122 -4.96 13.76 15.75
CA GLU A 122 -4.54 14.91 14.97
C GLU A 122 -3.77 15.86 15.87
N THR A 123 -2.63 16.35 15.40
CA THR A 123 -1.82 17.28 16.19
C THR A 123 -2.48 18.64 16.07
N VAL A 124 -3.33 18.99 17.04
CA VAL A 124 -3.95 20.32 17.10
C VAL A 124 -2.84 21.36 17.07
N ARG A 125 -2.65 22.01 15.93
CA ARG A 125 -1.77 23.17 15.85
C ARG A 125 -2.52 24.29 16.57
N SER A 126 -2.12 24.55 17.82
CA SER A 126 -2.67 25.60 18.67
C SER A 126 -2.91 26.87 17.85
N VAL A 127 -4.16 27.36 17.86
CA VAL A 127 -4.56 28.64 17.26
C VAL A 127 -3.93 29.75 18.11
N SER A 128 -2.62 29.98 17.97
CA SER A 128 -1.93 31.14 18.50
C SER A 128 -1.80 32.16 17.37
N GLY A 129 -2.92 32.81 17.08
CA GLY A 129 -3.03 33.76 15.97
C GLY A 129 -4.31 34.58 16.02
N MET A 130 -4.73 35.04 17.21
CA MET A 130 -5.64 36.19 17.27
C MET A 130 -4.78 37.44 17.52
N PRO A 131 -4.71 38.39 16.58
CA PRO A 131 -4.25 39.73 16.89
C PRO A 131 -5.15 40.29 17.99
N SER A 132 -4.54 40.77 19.07
CA SER A 132 -5.25 41.52 20.10
C SER A 132 -5.97 42.69 19.43
N ALA A 133 -7.30 42.70 19.50
CA ALA A 133 -8.10 43.87 19.17
C ALA A 133 -7.68 45.01 20.11
N THR A 134 -6.81 45.89 19.64
CA THR A 134 -6.56 47.18 20.29
C THR A 134 -7.78 48.07 20.08
N ARG A 135 -8.32 48.50 21.23
CA ARG A 135 -9.37 49.52 21.40
C ARG A 135 -9.01 50.84 20.74
#